data_AF-A0A7K4H3P5-F1
#
_entry.id   AF-A0A7K4H3P5-F1
#
_cell.length_a   1.000
_cell.length_b   1.000
_cell.length_c   1.000
_cell.angle_alpha   90.00
_cell.angle_beta   90.00
_cell.angle_gamma   90.00
#
_symmetry.space_group_name_H-M   'P 1'
#
loop_
_entity.id
_entity.type
_entity.pdbx_description
1 polymer ?
#
loop_
_entity_poly.entity_id
_entity_poly.type
_entity_poly.pdbx_seq_one_letter_code
_entity_poly.pdbx_strand_id
1 'polypeptide(L)'
;MKDSPITIGFDDATFNLKTNIKTTQLIGVICQGTRMVRVVRDNIKIDGDDATEKIIKLVRDNEKHVQYVLTHTITFGGFNLVNLTDIYTETGKPIIAITEREVDFDSVESALKSKFPNTYEGKLRYIVEAGNLYETDINTAGGISKLFFHCKGINVKEVELLLEKICIDSKLPESVRIAHLIGKIF
;
A
#
# COMPACT_ATOMS: atom_id res chain seq x y z
N MET A 1 15.34 15.52 -0.33
CA MET A 1 15.04 14.24 -1.01
C MET A 1 15.97 14.06 -2.21
N LYS A 2 16.37 12.83 -2.57
CA LYS A 2 17.17 12.57 -3.78
C LYS A 2 16.34 12.77 -5.06
N ASP A 3 16.97 12.98 -6.20
CA ASP A 3 16.27 13.12 -7.49
C ASP A 3 15.60 11.82 -7.95
N SER A 4 16.23 10.69 -7.67
CA SER A 4 15.66 9.35 -7.92
C SER A 4 15.54 8.61 -6.59
N PRO A 5 14.48 8.87 -5.80
CA PRO A 5 14.22 8.15 -4.55
C PRO A 5 13.95 6.68 -4.85
N ILE A 6 14.36 5.79 -3.95
CA ILE A 6 14.15 4.35 -4.14
C ILE A 6 12.94 3.89 -3.32
N THR A 7 11.88 3.48 -4.01
CA THR A 7 10.62 3.07 -3.40
C THR A 7 10.41 1.57 -3.61
N ILE A 8 9.71 0.94 -2.68
CA ILE A 8 9.06 -0.35 -2.91
C ILE A 8 7.55 -0.15 -2.82
N GLY A 9 6.84 -0.42 -3.91
CA GLY A 9 5.39 -0.32 -4.01
C GLY A 9 4.75 -1.69 -3.95
N PHE A 10 3.69 -1.82 -3.15
CA PHE A 10 2.96 -3.07 -2.98
C PHE A 10 1.51 -2.97 -3.46
N ASP A 11 1.06 -4.04 -4.09
CA ASP A 11 -0.35 -4.34 -4.38
C ASP A 11 -0.57 -5.86 -4.36
N ASP A 12 -1.82 -6.33 -4.30
CA ASP A 12 -2.15 -7.74 -4.42
C ASP A 12 -2.73 -8.15 -5.78
N ALA A 13 -2.56 -9.41 -6.10
CA ALA A 13 -3.09 -10.01 -7.31
C ALA A 13 -4.61 -10.20 -7.25
N THR A 14 -5.26 -10.15 -8.42
CA THR A 14 -6.68 -10.47 -8.55
C THR A 14 -6.96 -11.90 -8.11
N PHE A 15 -8.11 -12.12 -7.47
CA PHE A 15 -8.52 -13.43 -7.01
C PHE A 15 -10.04 -13.61 -7.12
N ASN A 16 -10.48 -14.86 -7.30
CA ASN A 16 -11.89 -15.19 -7.44
C ASN A 16 -12.42 -15.98 -6.23
N LEU A 17 -13.25 -15.33 -5.42
CA LEU A 17 -13.89 -15.90 -4.23
C LEU A 17 -14.82 -17.09 -4.54
N LYS A 18 -15.22 -17.31 -5.80
CA LYS A 18 -16.00 -18.49 -6.21
C LYS A 18 -15.17 -19.77 -6.27
N THR A 19 -13.85 -19.67 -6.13
CA THR A 19 -12.92 -20.80 -6.12
C THR A 19 -12.47 -21.09 -4.69
N ASN A 20 -11.99 -22.31 -4.42
CA ASN A 20 -11.49 -22.72 -3.09
C ASN A 20 -10.10 -22.14 -2.75
N ILE A 21 -9.66 -21.07 -3.42
CA ILE A 21 -8.38 -20.42 -3.13
C ILE A 21 -8.44 -19.73 -1.77
N LYS A 22 -7.36 -19.83 -1.01
CA LYS A 22 -7.24 -19.24 0.34
C LYS A 22 -6.18 -18.15 0.42
N THR A 23 -5.40 -17.98 -0.64
CA THR A 23 -4.27 -17.07 -0.71
C THR A 23 -4.26 -16.33 -2.03
N THR A 24 -3.76 -15.10 -2.02
CA THR A 24 -3.40 -14.34 -3.22
C THR A 24 -1.93 -13.94 -3.18
N GLN A 25 -1.39 -13.48 -4.30
CA GLN A 25 -0.03 -12.95 -4.36
C GLN A 25 0.02 -11.52 -3.82
N LEU A 26 0.91 -11.25 -2.88
CA LEU A 26 1.37 -9.91 -2.56
C LEU A 26 2.57 -9.61 -3.47
N ILE A 27 2.49 -8.55 -4.26
CA ILE A 27 3.51 -8.18 -5.24
C ILE A 27 4.16 -6.88 -4.78
N GLY A 28 5.50 -6.89 -4.70
CA GLY A 28 6.31 -5.72 -4.42
C GLY A 28 7.16 -5.35 -5.62
N VAL A 29 7.18 -4.08 -6.02
CA VAL A 29 8.02 -3.57 -7.10
C VAL A 29 8.94 -2.49 -6.56
N ILE A 30 10.24 -2.67 -6.75
CA ILE A 30 11.26 -1.70 -6.37
C ILE A 30 11.56 -0.81 -7.57
N CYS A 31 11.40 0.50 -7.41
CA CYS A 31 11.75 1.49 -8.41
C CYS A 31 12.83 2.44 -7.90
N GLN A 32 13.77 2.83 -8.76
CA GLN A 32 14.65 3.97 -8.54
C GLN A 32 14.12 5.15 -9.36
N GLY A 33 13.56 6.15 -8.68
CA GLY A 33 12.65 7.10 -9.30
C GLY A 33 11.47 6.33 -9.88
N THR A 34 11.37 6.32 -11.21
CA THR A 34 10.27 5.71 -11.96
C THR A 34 10.68 4.42 -12.68
N ARG A 35 11.97 4.06 -12.62
CA ARG A 35 12.51 2.89 -13.30
C ARG A 35 12.40 1.67 -12.40
N MET A 36 11.69 0.65 -12.86
CA MET A 36 11.64 -0.65 -12.19
C MET A 36 13.03 -1.29 -12.16
N VAL A 37 13.46 -1.71 -10.97
CA VAL A 37 14.75 -2.35 -10.71
C VAL A 37 14.56 -3.82 -10.34
N ARG A 38 13.51 -4.15 -9.59
CA ARG A 38 13.25 -5.52 -9.11
C ARG A 38 11.77 -5.73 -8.82
N VAL A 39 11.32 -6.96 -9.01
CA VAL A 39 10.01 -7.45 -8.54
C VAL A 39 10.25 -8.51 -7.47
N VAL A 40 9.49 -8.44 -6.38
CA VAL A 40 9.45 -9.41 -5.28
C VAL A 40 8.00 -9.83 -5.04
N ARG A 41 7.79 -10.99 -4.41
CA ARG A 41 6.45 -11.45 -4.07
C ARG A 41 6.45 -12.36 -2.87
N ASP A 42 5.30 -12.47 -2.21
CA ASP A 42 4.99 -13.50 -1.23
C ASP A 42 3.50 -13.89 -1.35
N ASN A 43 3.07 -14.90 -0.62
CA ASN A 43 1.65 -15.25 -0.51
C ASN A 43 1.07 -14.65 0.76
N ILE A 44 -0.13 -14.09 0.66
CA ILE A 44 -0.94 -13.64 1.79
C ILE A 44 -2.27 -14.38 1.80
N LYS A 45 -2.86 -14.55 2.99
CA LYS A 45 -4.20 -15.12 3.12
C LYS A 45 -5.25 -14.12 2.67
N ILE A 46 -6.25 -14.60 1.92
CA ILE A 46 -7.45 -13.80 1.60
C ILE A 46 -8.22 -13.56 2.90
N ASP A 47 -8.61 -12.31 3.15
CA ASP A 47 -9.29 -11.85 4.37
C ASP A 47 -8.52 -12.11 5.69
N GLY A 48 -7.24 -12.45 5.60
CA GLY A 48 -6.39 -12.86 6.72
C GLY A 48 -5.85 -11.71 7.58
N ASP A 49 -4.68 -11.97 8.15
CA ASP A 49 -3.97 -11.12 9.11
C ASP A 49 -2.44 -11.12 8.91
N ASP A 50 -1.93 -11.74 7.84
CA ASP A 50 -0.51 -11.93 7.59
C ASP A 50 0.13 -10.87 6.66
N ALA A 51 -0.64 -9.92 6.11
CA ALA A 51 -0.10 -8.94 5.15
C ALA A 51 1.02 -8.06 5.76
N THR A 52 0.86 -7.60 7.00
CA THR A 52 1.88 -6.80 7.72
C THR A 52 3.22 -7.55 7.79
N GLU A 53 3.20 -8.81 8.24
CA GLU A 53 4.40 -9.64 8.36
C GLU A 53 5.08 -9.85 7.01
N LYS A 54 4.30 -10.13 5.96
CA LYS A 54 4.83 -10.34 4.61
C LYS A 54 5.46 -9.08 4.03
N ILE A 55 4.86 -7.91 4.21
CA ILE A 55 5.46 -6.64 3.78
C ILE A 55 6.78 -6.40 4.53
N ILE A 56 6.80 -6.53 5.86
CA ILE A 56 8.01 -6.34 6.67
C ILE A 56 9.14 -7.25 6.18
N LYS A 57 8.84 -8.54 5.96
CA LYS A 57 9.81 -9.50 5.43
C LYS A 57 10.38 -9.05 4.09
N LEU A 58 9.52 -8.73 3.12
CA LEU A 58 9.96 -8.33 1.78
C LEU A 58 10.78 -7.02 1.79
N VAL A 59 10.43 -6.08 2.67
CA VAL A 59 11.20 -4.83 2.86
C VAL A 59 12.56 -5.13 3.48
N ARG A 60 12.64 -5.97 4.52
CA ARG A 60 13.92 -6.35 5.17
C ARG A 60 14.85 -7.11 4.23
N ASP A 61 14.30 -8.03 3.44
CA ASP A 61 15.06 -8.78 2.42
C ASP A 61 15.71 -7.84 1.36
N ASN A 62 15.21 -6.60 1.24
CA ASN A 62 15.68 -5.60 0.27
C ASN A 62 16.09 -4.27 0.94
N GLU A 63 16.39 -4.26 2.23
CA GLU A 63 16.53 -3.03 3.04
C GLU A 63 17.55 -2.03 2.49
N LYS A 64 18.66 -2.54 1.94
CA LYS A 64 19.75 -1.73 1.32
C LYS A 64 19.29 -0.95 0.09
N HIS A 65 18.18 -1.38 -0.53
CA HIS A 65 17.64 -0.84 -1.77
C HIS A 65 16.27 -0.21 -1.58
N VAL A 66 15.82 0.06 -0.34
CA VAL A 66 14.52 0.66 -0.07
C VAL A 66 14.70 1.87 0.84
N GLN A 67 14.17 3.01 0.39
CA GLN A 67 14.10 4.23 1.19
C GLN A 67 12.68 4.51 1.66
N TYR A 68 11.67 4.20 0.85
CA TYR A 68 10.25 4.44 1.14
C TYR A 68 9.41 3.21 0.78
N VAL A 69 8.44 2.90 1.62
CA VAL A 69 7.46 1.82 1.40
C VAL A 69 6.14 2.46 0.98
N LEU A 70 5.54 1.96 -0.10
CA LEU A 70 4.28 2.45 -0.65
C LEU A 70 3.30 1.29 -0.78
N THR A 71 2.03 1.53 -0.48
CA THR A 71 0.96 0.53 -0.69
C THR A 71 -0.21 1.15 -1.46
N HIS A 72 -0.90 0.36 -2.30
CA HIS A 72 -2.09 0.84 -3.04
C HIS A 72 -3.26 1.17 -2.12
N THR A 73 -3.41 0.45 -1.01
CA THR A 73 -4.36 0.72 0.09
C THR A 73 -3.80 0.22 1.43
N ILE A 74 -4.58 0.33 2.51
CA ILE A 74 -4.28 -0.30 3.81
C ILE A 74 -4.83 -1.74 3.91
N THR A 75 -5.40 -2.29 2.83
CA THR A 75 -6.07 -3.59 2.80
C THR A 75 -5.55 -4.41 1.62
N PHE A 76 -5.19 -5.67 1.83
CA PHE A 76 -4.79 -6.58 0.76
C PHE A 76 -5.66 -7.84 0.80
N GLY A 77 -5.76 -8.57 -0.31
CA GLY A 77 -6.45 -9.85 -0.34
C GLY A 77 -7.89 -9.77 0.17
N GLY A 78 -8.59 -8.66 -0.08
CA GLY A 78 -9.83 -8.32 0.61
C GLY A 78 -9.56 -7.57 1.92
N PHE A 79 -9.90 -8.16 3.06
CA PHE A 79 -9.79 -7.50 4.37
C PHE A 79 -8.52 -7.90 5.16
N ASN A 80 -7.41 -8.23 4.51
CA ASN A 80 -6.12 -8.43 5.19
C ASN A 80 -5.45 -7.07 5.42
N LEU A 81 -5.81 -6.42 6.54
CA LEU A 81 -5.37 -5.07 6.85
C LEU A 81 -3.90 -5.03 7.28
N VAL A 82 -3.19 -4.00 6.85
CA VAL A 82 -1.81 -3.75 7.26
C VAL A 82 -1.72 -2.74 8.39
N ASN A 83 -0.81 -2.97 9.33
CA ASN A 83 -0.49 -1.99 10.37
C ASN A 83 0.71 -1.14 9.93
N LEU A 84 0.45 0.12 9.58
CA LEU A 84 1.49 1.05 9.13
C LEU A 84 2.51 1.36 10.24
N THR A 85 2.06 1.38 11.50
CA THR A 85 2.94 1.63 12.65
C THR A 85 3.93 0.49 12.83
N ASP A 86 3.46 -0.76 12.74
CA ASP A 86 4.32 -1.95 12.86
C ASP A 86 5.32 -2.00 11.69
N ILE A 87 4.86 -1.75 10.45
CA ILE A 87 5.76 -1.73 9.29
C ILE A 87 6.85 -0.66 9.46
N TYR A 88 6.49 0.55 9.87
CA TYR A 88 7.47 1.61 10.11
C TYR A 88 8.45 1.24 11.23
N THR A 89 7.93 0.74 12.36
CA THR A 89 8.74 0.40 13.54
C THR A 89 9.73 -0.71 13.23
N GLU A 90 9.29 -1.76 12.53
CA GLU A 90 10.12 -2.94 12.25
C GLU A 90 11.10 -2.73 11.10
N THR A 91 10.79 -1.86 10.14
CA THR A 91 11.65 -1.64 8.96
C THR A 91 12.50 -0.37 9.07
N GLY A 92 12.11 0.58 9.92
CA GLY A 92 12.69 1.92 9.99
C GLY A 92 12.50 2.74 8.70
N LYS A 93 11.70 2.25 7.74
CA LYS A 93 11.45 2.91 6.46
C LYS A 93 10.11 3.64 6.52
N PRO A 94 10.05 4.92 6.14
CA PRO A 94 8.77 5.61 6.06
C PRO A 94 7.81 4.88 5.12
N ILE A 95 6.55 4.81 5.54
CA ILE A 95 5.49 4.14 4.80
C ILE A 95 4.38 5.11 4.45
N ILE A 96 3.88 5.01 3.22
CA ILE A 96 2.75 5.78 2.70
C ILE A 96 1.75 4.79 2.11
N ALA A 97 0.55 4.73 2.71
CA ALA A 97 -0.55 3.95 2.17
C ALA A 97 -1.48 4.87 1.40
N ILE A 98 -1.63 4.61 0.12
CA ILE A 98 -2.34 5.48 -0.83
C ILE A 98 -3.78 5.01 -0.94
N THR A 99 -4.70 5.87 -1.37
CA THR A 99 -6.01 5.47 -1.86
C THR A 99 -6.49 6.47 -2.90
N GLU A 100 -7.15 5.98 -3.93
CA GLU A 100 -7.57 6.79 -5.07
C GLU A 100 -8.83 7.60 -4.80
N ARG A 101 -9.53 7.31 -3.70
CA ARG A 101 -10.82 7.90 -3.32
C ARG A 101 -10.86 8.09 -1.83
N GLU A 102 -11.61 9.09 -1.39
CA GLU A 102 -11.95 9.28 0.00
C GLU A 102 -12.66 8.03 0.54
N VAL A 103 -12.31 7.62 1.76
CA VAL A 103 -12.85 6.42 2.39
C VAL A 103 -13.97 6.82 3.33
N ASP A 104 -15.17 6.29 3.09
CA ASP A 104 -16.28 6.38 4.02
C ASP A 104 -16.07 5.41 5.19
N PHE A 105 -15.62 5.95 6.32
CA PHE A 105 -15.29 5.16 7.51
C PHE A 105 -16.51 4.41 8.07
N ASP A 106 -17.70 5.01 8.07
CA ASP A 106 -18.92 4.40 8.60
C ASP A 106 -19.32 3.18 7.77
N SER A 107 -19.19 3.30 6.44
CA SER A 107 -19.40 2.18 5.51
C SER A 107 -18.38 1.06 5.73
N VAL A 108 -17.10 1.40 5.93
CA VAL A 108 -16.04 0.40 6.20
C VAL A 108 -16.28 -0.31 7.52
N GLU A 109 -16.63 0.42 8.58
CA GLU A 109 -16.93 -0.15 9.90
C GLU A 109 -18.12 -1.10 9.84
N SER A 110 -19.18 -0.71 9.16
CA SER A 110 -20.37 -1.55 8.98
C SER A 110 -20.06 -2.84 8.23
N ALA A 111 -19.26 -2.76 7.17
CA ALA A 111 -18.82 -3.93 6.40
C ALA A 111 -17.96 -4.88 7.24
N LEU A 112 -17.04 -4.34 8.04
CA LEU A 112 -16.18 -5.12 8.94
C LEU A 112 -17.00 -5.83 10.03
N LYS A 113 -17.92 -5.13 10.69
CA LYS A 113 -18.82 -5.70 11.70
C LYS A 113 -19.67 -6.84 11.13
N SER A 114 -20.19 -6.66 9.92
CA SER A 114 -21.02 -7.68 9.25
C SER A 114 -20.20 -8.92 8.86
N LYS A 115 -19.01 -8.73 8.28
CA LYS A 115 -18.20 -9.83 7.74
C LYS A 115 -17.36 -10.54 8.79
N PHE A 116 -16.92 -9.84 9.84
CA PHE A 116 -16.02 -10.35 10.87
C PHE A 116 -16.54 -10.04 12.29
N PRO A 117 -17.76 -10.48 12.67
CA PRO A 117 -18.42 -10.07 13.91
C PRO A 117 -17.60 -10.34 15.19
N ASN A 118 -16.67 -11.30 15.16
CA ASN A 118 -15.83 -11.66 16.31
C ASN A 118 -14.42 -11.04 16.27
N THR A 119 -13.98 -10.47 15.15
CA THR A 119 -12.60 -9.98 14.97
C THR A 119 -12.50 -8.58 14.35
N TYR A 120 -13.65 -7.94 14.07
CA TYR A 120 -13.70 -6.63 13.43
C TYR A 120 -12.98 -5.54 14.23
N GLU A 121 -13.00 -5.60 15.57
CA GLU A 121 -12.33 -4.61 16.44
C GLU A 121 -10.84 -4.53 16.18
N GLY A 122 -10.18 -5.68 16.01
CA GLY A 122 -8.75 -5.74 15.68
C GLY A 122 -8.44 -5.15 14.30
N LYS A 123 -9.32 -5.38 13.32
CA LYS A 123 -9.19 -4.79 11.97
C LYS A 123 -9.44 -3.28 12.01
N LEU A 124 -10.49 -2.81 12.68
CA LEU A 124 -10.79 -1.39 12.88
C LEU A 124 -9.63 -0.65 13.54
N ARG A 125 -8.97 -1.28 14.53
CA ARG A 125 -7.82 -0.70 15.19
C ARG A 125 -6.72 -0.31 14.20
N TYR A 126 -6.42 -1.14 13.20
CA TYR A 126 -5.41 -0.81 12.18
C TYR A 126 -5.81 0.38 11.31
N ILE A 127 -7.10 0.55 11.02
CA ILE A 127 -7.60 1.73 10.29
C ILE A 127 -7.43 2.99 11.13
N VAL A 128 -7.80 2.94 12.41
CA VAL A 128 -7.65 4.08 13.32
C VAL A 128 -6.17 4.42 13.54
N GLU A 129 -5.32 3.41 13.71
CA GLU A 129 -3.87 3.57 13.89
C GLU A 129 -3.16 4.09 12.65
N ALA A 130 -3.71 3.88 11.44
CA ALA A 130 -3.20 4.50 10.22
C ALA A 130 -3.16 6.04 10.33
N GLY A 131 -4.05 6.62 11.15
CA GLY A 131 -4.07 8.03 11.49
C GLY A 131 -4.81 8.87 10.46
N ASN A 132 -4.45 10.14 10.37
CA ASN A 132 -5.11 11.09 9.46
C ASN A 132 -5.03 10.61 8.01
N LEU A 133 -6.14 10.77 7.29
CA LEU A 133 -6.18 10.65 5.83
C LEU A 133 -5.90 12.03 5.25
N TYR A 134 -4.72 12.21 4.65
CA TYR A 134 -4.33 13.43 3.97
C TYR A 134 -4.79 13.39 2.52
N GLU A 135 -4.93 14.56 1.93
CA GLU A 135 -5.28 14.74 0.52
C GLU A 135 -4.20 15.59 -0.17
N THR A 136 -3.88 15.24 -1.42
CA THR A 136 -3.01 16.04 -2.27
C THR A 136 -3.40 15.92 -3.74
N ASP A 137 -2.99 16.89 -4.55
CA ASP A 137 -3.21 16.91 -5.99
C ASP A 137 -1.97 16.37 -6.72
N ILE A 138 -2.19 15.40 -7.61
CA ILE A 138 -1.15 14.85 -8.46
C ILE A 138 -1.36 15.34 -9.89
N ASN A 139 -0.35 16.01 -10.43
CA ASN A 139 -0.35 16.47 -11.82
C ASN A 139 0.35 15.44 -12.71
N THR A 140 -0.37 14.95 -13.71
CA THR A 140 0.13 13.97 -14.69
C THR A 140 -0.12 14.48 -16.11
N ALA A 141 0.38 13.76 -17.12
CA ALA A 141 0.03 14.05 -18.51
C ALA A 141 -1.48 13.99 -18.79
N GLY A 142 -2.25 13.26 -17.98
CA GLY A 142 -3.72 13.16 -18.06
C GLY A 142 -4.46 14.29 -17.32
N GLY A 143 -3.75 15.22 -16.70
CA GLY A 143 -4.32 16.30 -15.88
C GLY A 143 -4.10 16.13 -14.38
N ILE A 144 -4.78 16.97 -13.60
CA ILE A 144 -4.71 17.01 -12.14
C ILE A 144 -5.74 16.05 -11.56
N SER A 145 -5.32 15.20 -10.62
CA SER A 145 -6.19 14.26 -9.92
C SER A 145 -5.89 14.22 -8.43
N LYS A 146 -6.94 14.13 -7.62
CA LYS A 146 -6.83 13.95 -6.17
C LYS A 146 -6.33 12.56 -5.81
N LEU A 147 -5.42 12.52 -4.84
CA LEU A 147 -4.90 11.33 -4.20
C LEU A 147 -4.99 11.51 -2.68
N PHE A 148 -5.38 10.44 -1.99
CA PHE A 148 -5.44 10.43 -0.54
C PHE A 148 -4.41 9.48 0.01
N PHE A 149 -3.90 9.73 1.22
CA PHE A 149 -2.91 8.85 1.83
C PHE A 149 -2.86 8.94 3.34
N HIS A 150 -2.45 7.83 3.96
CA HIS A 150 -1.91 7.77 5.31
C HIS A 150 -0.39 7.71 5.25
N CYS A 151 0.31 8.23 6.25
CA CYS A 151 1.77 8.10 6.32
C CYS A 151 2.30 7.94 7.75
N LYS A 152 3.41 7.19 7.88
CA LYS A 152 4.18 7.04 9.12
C LYS A 152 5.67 7.22 8.84
N GLY A 153 6.38 7.90 9.74
CA GLY A 153 7.83 8.14 9.61
C GLY A 153 8.24 9.21 8.60
N ILE A 154 7.29 9.96 8.03
CA ILE A 154 7.51 11.03 7.05
C ILE A 154 6.46 12.12 7.25
N ASN A 155 6.82 13.38 7.02
CA ASN A 155 5.85 14.48 7.09
C ASN A 155 5.13 14.67 5.75
N VAL A 156 3.95 15.29 5.79
CA VAL A 156 3.07 15.50 4.63
C VAL A 156 3.80 16.18 3.46
N LYS A 157 4.57 17.25 3.72
CA LYS A 157 5.30 17.99 2.67
C LYS A 157 6.34 17.12 1.96
N GLU A 158 7.02 16.25 2.71
CA GLU A 158 7.95 15.29 2.13
C GLU A 158 7.26 14.19 1.33
N VAL A 159 6.04 13.79 1.71
CA VAL A 159 5.21 12.88 0.90
C VAL A 159 4.83 13.54 -0.43
N GLU A 160 4.39 14.79 -0.41
CA GLU A 160 4.04 15.53 -1.63
C GLU A 160 5.23 15.63 -2.60
N LEU A 161 6.41 16.02 -2.09
CA LEU A 161 7.65 16.05 -2.87
C LEU A 161 8.08 14.68 -3.40
N LEU A 162 7.78 13.61 -2.66
CA LEU A 162 8.04 12.24 -3.12
C LEU A 162 7.14 11.89 -4.28
N LEU A 163 5.83 12.11 -4.13
CA LEU A 163 4.81 11.78 -5.13
C LEU A 163 5.03 12.53 -6.44
N GLU A 164 5.41 13.81 -6.40
CA GLU A 164 5.80 14.60 -7.59
C GLU A 164 6.91 13.93 -8.41
N LYS A 165 7.83 13.21 -7.77
CA LYS A 165 8.97 12.57 -8.43
C LYS A 165 8.67 11.17 -8.97
N ILE A 166 7.65 10.50 -8.45
CA ILE A 166 7.41 9.07 -8.70
C ILE A 166 6.03 8.76 -9.29
N CYS A 167 5.15 9.75 -9.43
CA CYS A 167 3.89 9.63 -10.17
C CYS A 167 4.08 10.27 -11.56
N ILE A 168 4.09 9.47 -12.64
CA ILE A 168 4.32 9.99 -14.01
C ILE A 168 3.09 9.77 -14.88
N ASP A 169 2.75 8.50 -15.11
CA ASP A 169 1.68 8.12 -16.04
C ASP A 169 0.30 8.17 -15.38
N SER A 170 0.27 8.13 -14.04
CA SER A 170 -0.95 8.11 -13.25
C SER A 170 -0.76 8.80 -11.91
N LYS A 171 -1.88 9.05 -11.21
CA LYS A 171 -1.84 9.56 -9.83
C LYS A 171 -1.23 8.59 -8.82
N LEU A 172 -1.08 7.31 -9.19
CA LEU A 172 -0.39 6.31 -8.38
C LEU A 172 1.13 6.37 -8.65
N PRO A 173 1.96 6.22 -7.61
CA PRO A 173 3.39 6.02 -7.77
C PRO A 173 3.70 4.86 -8.71
N GLU A 174 4.71 5.02 -9.56
CA GLU A 174 5.07 4.01 -10.57
C GLU A 174 5.31 2.63 -9.96
N SER A 175 5.94 2.53 -8.78
CA SER A 175 6.14 1.24 -8.11
C SER A 175 4.81 0.56 -7.70
N VAL A 176 3.81 1.33 -7.26
CA VAL A 176 2.48 0.79 -6.92
C VAL A 176 1.69 0.47 -8.19
N ARG A 177 1.71 1.37 -9.18
CA ARG A 177 1.04 1.19 -10.47
C ARG A 177 1.54 -0.08 -11.18
N ILE A 178 2.84 -0.32 -11.19
CA ILE A 178 3.43 -1.51 -11.81
C ILE A 178 3.06 -2.76 -11.02
N ALA A 179 3.10 -2.73 -9.68
CA ALA A 179 2.65 -3.86 -8.85
C ALA A 179 1.20 -4.24 -9.17
N HIS A 180 0.32 -3.25 -9.28
CA HIS A 180 -1.09 -3.40 -9.68
C HIS A 180 -1.25 -4.04 -11.06
N LEU A 181 -0.48 -3.58 -12.06
CA LEU A 181 -0.51 -4.15 -13.41
C LEU A 181 -0.06 -5.62 -13.43
N ILE A 182 0.95 -5.98 -12.64
CA ILE A 182 1.38 -7.37 -12.46
C ILE A 182 0.31 -8.16 -11.70
N GLY A 183 -0.37 -7.56 -10.73
CA GLY A 183 -1.47 -8.22 -9.99
C GLY A 183 -2.61 -8.67 -10.90
N LYS A 184 -2.90 -7.89 -11.94
CA LYS A 184 -3.99 -8.14 -12.90
C LYS A 184 -3.74 -9.29 -13.89
N ILE A 185 -2.52 -9.84 -13.94
CA ILE A 185 -2.22 -10.97 -14.84
C ILE A 185 -2.49 -12.36 -14.19
N PHE A 186 -2.89 -12.39 -12.93
CA PHE A 186 -3.26 -13.60 -12.18
C PHE A 186 -4.78 -13.86 -12.24
#